data_AF-A0A7S8HE08-F1
#
_entry.id   AF-A0A7S8HE08-F1
#
_cell.length_a   1.000
_cell.length_b   1.000
_cell.length_c   1.000
_cell.angle_alpha   90.00
_cell.angle_beta   90.00
_cell.angle_gamma   90.00
#
_symmetry.space_group_name_H-M   'P 1'
#
loop_
_entity.id
_entity.type
_entity.pdbx_description
1 polymer ?
#
loop_
_entity_poly.entity_id
_entity_poly.type
_entity_poly.pdbx_seq_one_letter_code
_entity_poly.pdbx_strand_id
1 'polypeptide(L)' 'MARSAAPRAPAAPAASGGGGGPEPWTPEWYRYCADKYRSFNPETGKYLAYSGQYRFCQ' A
#
# COMPACT_ATOMS: atom_id res chain seq x y z
N MET A 1 3.30 30.11 -12.55
CA MET A 1 3.94 29.89 -11.23
C MET A 1 2.79 29.72 -10.22
N ALA A 2 2.63 28.70 -9.39
CA ALA A 2 3.41 27.51 -9.08
C ALA A 2 2.52 26.54 -8.26
N ARG A 3 2.80 25.23 -8.41
CA ARG A 3 2.68 24.17 -7.39
C ARG A 3 1.28 23.73 -6.95
N SER A 4 0.75 22.75 -7.67
CA SER A 4 -0.16 21.75 -7.10
C SER A 4 0.47 21.15 -5.84
N ALA A 5 -0.18 21.35 -4.70
CA ALA A 5 0.15 20.66 -3.47
C ALA A 5 -0.21 19.19 -3.65
N ALA A 6 0.80 18.32 -3.77
CA ALA A 6 0.59 16.89 -3.71
C ALA A 6 0.03 16.54 -2.32
N PRO A 7 -1.00 15.67 -2.21
CA PRO A 7 -1.49 15.24 -0.92
C PRO A 7 -0.33 14.57 -0.16
N ARG A 8 -0.22 14.88 1.14
CA ARG A 8 0.76 14.25 2.04
C ARG A 8 0.49 12.75 2.02
N ALA A 9 1.36 11.98 1.38
CA ALA A 9 1.33 10.54 1.50
C ALA A 9 1.45 10.19 3.00
N PRO A 10 0.60 9.30 3.55
CA PRO A 10 0.77 8.88 4.93
C PRO A 10 2.17 8.29 5.10
N ALA A 11 2.84 8.63 6.21
CA ALA A 11 4.14 8.07 6.54
C ALA A 11 4.03 6.54 6.54
N ALA A 12 4.66 5.90 5.55
CA ALA A 12 4.70 4.45 5.47
C ALA A 12 5.39 3.94 6.76
N PRO A 13 4.76 3.06 7.54
CA PRO A 13 5.40 2.55 8.74
C PRO A 13 6.59 1.65 8.34
N ALA A 14 7.73 1.77 9.04
CA ALA A 14 9.03 1.12 8.78
C ALA A 14 9.04 -0.43 8.85
N ALA A 15 8.86 -1.16 7.73
CA ALA A 15 8.43 -2.57 7.68
C ALA A 15 9.31 -3.56 8.48
N SER A 16 8.68 -4.42 9.29
CA SER A 16 9.32 -5.57 9.94
C SER A 16 9.02 -6.82 9.11
N GLY A 17 10.06 -7.46 8.57
CA GLY A 17 9.95 -8.65 7.73
C GLY A 17 9.83 -9.95 8.54
N GLY A 18 9.10 -10.91 7.98
CA GLY A 18 9.01 -12.30 8.45
C GLY A 18 8.53 -13.19 7.32
N GLY A 19 9.26 -14.29 7.06
CA GLY A 19 9.03 -15.20 5.93
C GLY A 19 7.69 -15.92 6.02
N GLY A 20 6.78 -15.57 5.12
CA GLY A 20 5.40 -16.02 5.02
C GLY A 20 4.61 -14.85 4.46
N GLY A 21 3.85 -15.06 3.38
CA GLY A 21 3.00 -13.99 2.83
C GLY A 21 2.17 -13.39 3.97
N PRO A 22 2.17 -12.07 4.16
CA PRO A 22 1.57 -11.49 5.35
C PRO A 22 0.05 -11.70 5.31
N GLU A 23 -0.56 -12.04 6.44
CA GLU A 23 -2.00 -12.29 6.52
C GLU A 23 -2.80 -11.01 6.23
N PRO A 24 -3.92 -11.08 5.47
CA PRO A 24 -4.71 -9.90 5.18
C PRO A 24 -5.21 -9.23 6.47
N TRP A 25 -5.29 -7.90 6.46
CA TRP A 25 -5.70 -7.08 7.62
C TRP A 25 -4.70 -7.05 8.79
N THR A 26 -3.49 -7.56 8.62
CA THR A 26 -2.42 -7.41 9.62
C THR A 26 -1.56 -6.16 9.37
N PRO A 27 -0.92 -5.61 10.42
CA PRO A 27 0.05 -4.53 10.28
C PRO A 27 1.19 -4.86 9.30
N GLU A 28 1.72 -6.08 9.33
CA GLU A 28 2.71 -6.55 8.35
C GLU A 28 2.19 -6.53 6.92
N TRP A 29 0.95 -6.97 6.68
CA TRP A 29 0.36 -6.97 5.34
C TRP A 29 0.17 -5.55 4.81
N TYR A 30 -0.32 -4.63 5.65
CA TYR A 30 -0.45 -3.23 5.25
C TYR A 30 0.89 -2.64 4.81
N ARG A 31 1.96 -2.90 5.57
CA ARG A 31 3.32 -2.45 5.23
C ARG A 31 3.79 -3.07 3.91
N TYR A 32 3.66 -4.39 3.77
CA TYR A 32 4.11 -5.12 2.59
C TYR A 32 3.41 -4.63 1.32
N CYS A 33 2.08 -4.46 1.40
CA CYS A 33 1.29 -3.98 0.28
C CYS A 33 1.54 -2.51 -0.02
N ALA A 34 1.76 -1.65 0.99
CA ALA A 34 2.11 -0.25 0.79
C ALA A 34 3.52 -0.06 0.21
N ASP A 35 4.47 -0.92 0.57
CA ASP A 35 5.84 -0.91 0.03
C ASP A 35 5.88 -1.43 -1.41
N LYS A 36 5.23 -2.57 -1.67
CA LYS A 36 5.19 -3.19 -3.00
C LYS A 36 4.31 -2.40 -3.99
N TYR A 37 3.17 -1.87 -3.53
CA TYR A 37 2.22 -1.15 -4.35
C TYR A 37 1.99 0.26 -3.80
N ARG A 38 2.57 1.23 -4.50
CA ARG A 38 2.53 2.65 -4.13
C ARG A 38 1.12 3.27 -4.15
N SER A 39 0.18 2.63 -4.87
CA SER A 39 -1.25 3.00 -4.95
C SER A 39 -2.13 2.08 -4.10
N PHE A 40 -1.56 1.41 -3.09
CA PHE A 40 -2.31 0.56 -2.17
C PHE A 40 -3.18 1.41 -1.25
N ASN A 41 -4.45 1.03 -1.15
CA ASN A 41 -5.41 1.62 -0.24
C ASN A 41 -5.64 0.68 0.96
N PRO A 42 -5.20 1.05 2.18
CA PRO A 42 -5.37 0.23 3.37
C PRO A 42 -6.82 0.12 3.87
N GLU A 43 -7.72 1.04 3.50
CA GLU A 43 -9.13 0.96 3.89
C GLU A 43 -9.85 -0.19 3.17
N THR A 44 -9.51 -0.41 1.89
CA THR A 44 -10.16 -1.44 1.06
C THR A 44 -9.31 -2.68 0.85
N GLY A 45 -8.02 -2.61 1.17
CA GLY A 45 -7.07 -3.69 0.94
C GLY A 45 -6.70 -3.91 -0.52
N LYS A 46 -6.99 -2.93 -1.38
CA LYS A 46 -6.80 -3.02 -2.83
C LYS A 46 -5.70 -2.09 -3.29
N TYR A 47 -5.01 -2.50 -4.35
CA TYR A 47 -4.06 -1.66 -5.06
C TYR A 47 -4.48 -1.50 -6.52
N LEU A 48 -4.11 -0.37 -7.13
CA LEU A 48 -4.27 -0.16 -8.55
C LEU A 48 -3.20 -0.95 -9.30
N ALA A 49 -3.62 -1.99 -10.02
CA ALA A 49 -2.73 -2.72 -10.91
C ALA A 49 -2.41 -1.89 -12.15
N TYR A 50 -1.33 -2.25 -12.84
CA TYR A 50 -0.91 -1.59 -14.08
C TYR A 50 -1.97 -1.67 -15.20
N SER A 51 -2.88 -2.63 -15.11
CA SER A 51 -4.06 -2.76 -15.99
C SER A 51 -5.17 -1.74 -15.70
N GLY A 52 -5.02 -0.87 -14.70
CA GLY A 52 -6.05 0.09 -14.29
C GLY A 52 -7.16 -0.52 -13.42
N GLN A 53 -7.03 -1.78 -13.00
CA GLN A 53 -8.00 -2.44 -12.14
C GLN A 53 -7.53 -2.54 -10.69
N TYR A 54 -8.46 -2.43 -9.75
CA TYR A 54 -8.18 -2.64 -8.34
C TYR A 54 -8.11 -4.12 -8.00
N ARG A 55 -6.96 -4.59 -7.50
CA ARG A 55 -6.79 -5.97 -7.04
C ARG A 55 -6.53 -6.01 -5.54
N PHE A 56 -7.09 -7.02 -4.89
CA PHE A 56 -6.84 -7.25 -3.47
C PHE A 56 -5.39 -7.71 -3.28
N CYS A 57 -4.73 -7.20 -2.25
CA CYS A 57 -3.38 -7.64 -1.90
C CYS A 57 -3.45 -8.97 -1.15
N GLN A 58 -2.73 -9.99 -1.60
CA GLN A 58 -2.67 -11.31 -0.97
C GLN A 58 -1.31 -11.95 -1.26
#